data_AF-T0M0U4-F1
#
_entry.id   AF-T0M0U4-F1
#
_cell.length_a   1.000
_cell.length_b   1.000
_cell.length_c   1.000
_cell.angle_alpha   90.00
_cell.angle_beta   90.00
_cell.angle_gamma   90.00
#
_symmetry.space_group_name_H-M   'P 1'
#
loop_
_entity.id
_entity.type
_entity.pdbx_description
1 polymer ?
#
loop_
_entity_poly.entity_id
_entity_poly.type
_entity_poly.pdbx_seq_one_letter_code
_entity_poly.pdbx_strand_id
1 'polypeptide(L)' 'MINMKTVAKVGKSGRAQIPNEIRVKMGIGAGDLLVIDILEVIKNDL' A
#
# COMPACT_ATOMS: atom_id res chain seq x y z
N MET A 1 2.84 -19.25 0.74
CA MET A 1 2.51 -17.86 0.37
C MET A 1 2.68 -16.98 1.59
N ILE A 2 3.43 -15.88 1.47
CA ILE A 2 3.58 -14.92 2.58
C ILE A 2 2.36 -14.00 2.55
N ASN A 3 1.43 -14.20 3.49
CA ASN A 3 0.25 -13.34 3.63
C ASN A 3 0.60 -12.14 4.52
N MET A 4 1.17 -11.08 3.91
CA MET A 4 1.41 -9.81 4.60
C MET A 4 0.24 -8.86 4.33
N LYS A 5 -0.50 -8.54 5.38
CA LYS A 5 -1.50 -7.46 5.38
C LYS A 5 -0.98 -6.32 6.24
N THR A 6 -1.03 -5.11 5.73
CA THR A 6 -0.72 -3.90 6.49
C THR A 6 -1.82 -2.88 6.29
N VAL A 7 -1.94 -1.94 7.23
CA VAL A 7 -2.84 -0.79 7.12
C VAL A 7 -1.98 0.45 7.09
N ALA A 8 -2.12 1.25 6.03
CA ALA A 8 -1.44 2.51 5.89
C ALA A 8 -2.45 3.65 5.84
N LYS A 9 -2.15 4.75 6.52
CA LYS A 9 -2.95 5.96 6.41
C LYS A 9 -2.64 6.64 5.07
N VAL A 10 -3.68 6.97 4.33
CA VAL A 10 -3.56 7.77 3.11
C VAL A 10 -3.46 9.25 3.51
N GLY A 11 -2.43 9.92 3.01
CA GLY A 11 -2.24 11.36 3.21
C GLY A 11 -3.20 12.20 2.36
N LYS A 12 -3.20 13.52 2.59
CA LYS A 12 -4.11 14.47 1.90
C LYS A 12 -3.98 14.45 0.37
N SER A 13 -2.84 14.03 -0.16
CA SER A 13 -2.58 13.93 -1.59
C SER A 13 -2.97 12.58 -2.21
N GLY A 14 -3.69 11.72 -1.48
CA GLY A 14 -4.09 10.39 -1.96
C GLY A 14 -2.95 9.38 -1.97
N ARG A 15 -1.80 9.69 -1.35
CA ARG A 15 -0.63 8.79 -1.28
C ARG A 15 -0.57 8.07 0.06
N ALA A 16 -0.33 6.76 0.03
CA ALA A 16 0.09 6.00 1.18
C ALA A 16 1.59 5.67 1.06
N GLN A 17 2.26 5.51 2.19
CA GLN A 17 3.65 5.06 2.20
C GLN A 17 3.69 3.56 2.47
N ILE A 18 4.42 2.82 1.61
CA ILE A 18 4.72 1.41 1.87
C ILE A 18 5.71 1.35 3.04
N PRO A 19 5.40 0.64 4.14
CA PRO A 19 6.30 0.48 5.29
C PRO A 19 7.70 0.00 4.90
N ASN A 20 8.73 0.47 5.60
CA ASN A 20 10.12 0.19 5.24
C ASN A 20 10.44 -1.32 5.25
N GLU A 21 9.94 -2.05 6.23
CA GLU A 21 10.09 -3.50 6.32
C GLU A 21 9.53 -4.26 5.11
N ILE A 22 8.42 -3.78 4.54
CA ILE A 22 7.80 -4.38 3.35
C ILE A 22 8.65 -4.03 2.13
N ARG A 23 9.11 -2.79 1.99
CA ARG A 23 10.01 -2.38 0.90
C ARG A 23 11.27 -3.23 0.87
N VAL A 24 11.93 -3.42 2.02
CA VAL A 24 13.16 -4.22 2.14
C VAL A 24 12.88 -5.69 1.80
N LYS A 25 11.82 -6.29 2.36
CA LYS A 25 11.47 -7.69 2.09
C LYS A 25 11.13 -7.97 0.63
N MET A 26 10.50 -7.01 -0.04
CA MET A 26 10.04 -7.14 -1.43
C MET A 26 11.02 -6.54 -2.45
N GLY A 27 12.14 -5.95 -2.00
CA GLY A 27 13.13 -5.33 -2.88
C GLY A 27 12.63 -4.10 -3.63
N ILE A 28 11.68 -3.35 -3.07
CA ILE A 28 11.07 -2.17 -3.71
C ILE A 28 11.96 -0.94 -3.48
N GLY A 29 12.46 -0.37 -4.57
CA GLY A 29 13.33 0.80 -4.60
C GLY A 29 12.62 2.08 -5.05
N ALA A 30 13.39 3.18 -5.07
CA ALA A 30 12.92 4.46 -5.61
C ALA A 30 12.87 4.39 -7.14
N GLY A 31 11.73 4.78 -7.73
CA GLY A 31 11.52 4.77 -9.18
C GLY A 31 10.83 3.51 -9.71
N ASP A 32 10.69 2.48 -8.87
CA ASP A 32 9.96 1.27 -9.25
C ASP A 32 8.48 1.57 -9.53
N LEU A 33 7.95 0.95 -10.58
CA LEU A 33 6.55 1.02 -10.93
C LEU A 33 5.78 -0.04 -10.14
N LEU A 34 4.70 0.39 -9.49
CA LEU A 34 3.82 -0.49 -8.73
C LEU A 34 2.44 -0.50 -9.38
N VAL A 35 1.86 -1.68 -9.53
CA VAL A 35 0.47 -1.86 -9.96
C VAL A 35 -0.41 -1.83 -8.71
N ILE A 36 -1.47 -1.02 -8.74
CA ILE A 36 -2.44 -0.92 -7.64
C ILE A 36 -3.75 -1.54 -8.12
N ASP A 37 -4.09 -2.69 -7.54
CA ASP A 37 -5.38 -3.33 -7.74
C ASP A 37 -6.35 -2.93 -6.63
N ILE A 38 -7.46 -2.29 -7.01
CA ILE A 38 -8.52 -1.92 -6.07
C ILE A 38 -9.49 -3.12 -5.97
N LEU A 39 -9.38 -3.89 -4.90
CA LEU A 39 -10.22 -5.07 -4.67
C LEU A 39 -11.61 -4.72 -4.12
N GLU A 40 -11.66 -3.76 -3.21
CA GLU A 40 -12.89 -3.37 -2.52
C GLU A 40 -12.82 -1.89 -2.14
N VAL A 41 -13.93 -1.18 -2.30
CA VAL A 41 -14.09 0.19 -1.84
C VAL A 41 -15.08 0.17 -0.68
N ILE A 42 -14.58 0.35 0.54
CA ILE A 42 -15.42 0.45 1.73
C ILE A 42 -16.02 1.85 1.75
N LYS A 43 -17.29 1.96 1.39
CA LYS A 43 -18.07 3.18 1.64
C LYS A 43 -18.61 3.10 3.06
N ASN A 44 -18.26 4.10 3.86
CA ASN A 44 -18.94 4.31 5.12
C ASN A 44 -20.13 5.21 4.80
N ASP A 45 -21.30 4.62 4.58
CA ASP A 45 -22.56 5.33 4.44
C ASP A 45 -22.95 5.83 5.84
N LEU A 46 -22.37 6.97 6.24
CA LEU A 46 -22.79 7.76 7.39
C LEU A 46 -23.85 8.78 6.95
#